data_AF-A0A4Y9Y6J9-F1
#
_entry.id   AF-A0A4Y9Y6J9-F1
#
_cell.length_a   1.000
_cell.length_b   1.000
_cell.length_c   1.000
_cell.angle_alpha   90.00
_cell.angle_beta   90.00
_cell.angle_gamma   90.00
#
_symmetry.space_group_name_H-M   'P 1'
#
loop_
_entity.id
_entity.type
_entity.pdbx_description
1 polymer ?
#
loop_
_entity_poly.entity_id
_entity_poly.type
_entity_poly.pdbx_seq_one_letter_code
_entity_poly.pdbx_strand_id
1 'polypeptide(L)'
;MEINSNFKDCSLNLGAPQGVPPAPQTGVLTALQSLISEALKMSNPVGAHPDDDARLVRALYESESNGQTYRQALDSLSEVNGHSAGQWTDYFLDHGSRIHRLINKLAAEAAVPPAPPRQPTQLASPPATASNTPVARPFLSATRDEGRDIRPASPPPIPRSTQPAAAPLRPSLQSISSRAPDRGRAQGRPPPTSSSGRRDSYSPDCPMKNPRPPRRHASSEDFNLHPNSAEIRVPQRPLHAPTPPTHAVRTPNGLGNTFTDEDKKFFVDFILWEVGKDASLTKTELYARLAQKAPHHDAASWNRYWARNTDLADKVYRTAKASAEKATRRSSGVRRGSLPNPPGPDMSDDEDASAGSDSEESDGELSDWRADPDTDADVANMGGHNEVWSNTDLRVLARWIARQPRNWKCLPRREKYSGFVRKYSNRRTVEACYYTHGKNKKTIDRMVRQYSAYMERKKSQKAPPPKMKVERVEISLLSEDEKEDIIGEAYNKRKAEEHERPISLESLYAEKRRKTSAS
;
A
#
# COMPACT_ATOMS: atom_id res chain seq x y z
N MET A 1 46.14 -37.56 43.56
CA MET A 1 44.94 -38.33 43.93
C MET A 1 44.18 -38.59 42.64
N GLU A 2 44.46 -39.74 42.05
CA GLU A 2 43.76 -40.30 40.89
C GLU A 2 42.38 -40.78 41.34
N ILE A 3 41.34 -40.52 40.54
CA ILE A 3 40.04 -41.15 40.71
C ILE A 3 39.76 -41.94 39.43
N ASN A 4 39.94 -43.25 39.58
CA ASN A 4 39.68 -44.28 38.59
C ASN A 4 38.18 -44.57 38.44
N SER A 5 37.85 -44.92 37.20
CA SER A 5 36.73 -45.69 36.65
C SER A 5 35.99 -46.65 37.59
N ASN A 6 34.66 -46.67 37.48
CA ASN A 6 33.85 -47.90 37.46
C ASN A 6 32.37 -47.58 37.18
N PHE A 7 31.87 -47.92 36.00
CA PHE A 7 30.44 -48.20 35.83
C PHE A 7 30.29 -49.42 34.90
N LYS A 8 29.87 -50.52 35.52
CA LYS A 8 29.65 -51.83 34.92
C LYS A 8 28.26 -51.91 34.27
N ASP A 9 28.28 -52.62 33.16
CA ASP A 9 27.23 -53.35 32.45
C ASP A 9 25.90 -53.60 33.19
N CYS A 10 24.81 -53.16 32.55
CA CYS A 10 23.48 -53.76 32.69
C CYS A 10 22.95 -54.06 31.28
N SER A 11 23.21 -55.27 30.80
CA SER A 11 22.51 -55.87 29.66
C SER A 11 21.13 -56.33 30.10
N LEU A 12 20.07 -55.79 29.49
CA LEU A 12 18.71 -56.30 29.64
C LEU A 12 18.20 -56.86 28.31
N ASN A 13 17.68 -58.08 28.44
CA ASN A 13 17.18 -59.02 27.46
C ASN A 13 16.13 -58.44 26.51
N LEU A 14 16.31 -58.66 25.20
CA LEU A 14 15.26 -58.53 24.18
C LEU A 14 14.34 -59.76 24.24
N GLY A 15 13.09 -59.55 24.65
CA GLY A 15 11.98 -60.48 24.40
C GLY A 15 11.13 -59.97 23.25
N ALA A 16 11.08 -60.72 22.16
CA ALA A 16 10.20 -60.47 21.01
C ALA A 16 8.79 -61.03 21.27
N PRO A 17 7.72 -60.32 20.91
CA PRO A 17 6.42 -60.93 20.64
C PRO A 17 6.11 -60.94 19.14
N GLN A 18 5.66 -62.12 18.68
CA GLN A 18 5.19 -62.41 17.34
C GLN A 18 3.81 -61.77 17.05
N GLY A 19 3.58 -61.48 15.76
CA GLY A 19 2.30 -61.74 15.09
C GLY A 19 1.25 -60.63 15.15
N VAL A 20 1.38 -59.61 14.30
CA VAL A 20 0.29 -58.68 13.97
C VAL A 20 -0.01 -58.79 12.46
N PRO A 21 -1.28 -58.95 12.05
CA PRO A 21 -1.67 -59.13 10.65
C PRO A 21 -1.43 -57.87 9.79
N PRO A 22 -1.22 -58.02 8.46
CA PRO A 22 -0.86 -56.93 7.57
C PRO A 22 -2.03 -55.95 7.37
N ALA A 23 -1.84 -54.72 7.85
CA ALA A 23 -2.73 -53.59 7.60
C ALA A 23 -2.58 -53.08 6.15
N PRO A 24 -3.66 -52.62 5.50
CA PRO A 24 -3.61 -52.00 4.18
C PRO A 24 -2.99 -50.60 4.28
N GLN A 25 -1.67 -50.51 4.26
CA GLN A 25 -0.92 -49.26 4.27
C GLN A 25 -0.18 -49.04 2.95
N THR A 26 -0.83 -48.45 1.94
CA THR A 26 -0.10 -47.91 0.77
C THR A 26 -0.84 -46.81 -0.01
N GLY A 27 -1.95 -46.25 0.51
CA GLY A 27 -2.73 -45.23 -0.23
C GLY A 27 -2.48 -43.77 0.14
N VAL A 28 -1.99 -43.47 1.35
CA VAL A 28 -2.00 -42.10 1.89
C VAL A 28 -0.73 -41.30 1.54
N LEU A 29 0.40 -41.98 1.31
CA LEU A 29 1.67 -41.31 0.98
C LEU A 29 1.68 -40.68 -0.42
N THR A 30 0.96 -41.26 -1.38
CA THR A 30 0.92 -40.78 -2.77
C THR A 30 0.12 -39.48 -2.91
N ALA A 31 -0.97 -39.32 -2.15
CA ALA A 31 -1.77 -38.08 -2.15
C ALA A 31 -0.99 -36.88 -1.58
N LEU A 32 -0.19 -37.12 -0.53
CA LEU A 32 0.63 -36.08 0.09
C LEU A 32 1.79 -35.66 -0.83
N GLN A 33 2.36 -36.60 -1.60
CA GLN A 33 3.43 -36.30 -2.55
C GLN A 33 2.92 -35.52 -3.78
N SER A 34 1.66 -35.74 -4.21
CA SER A 34 1.01 -34.93 -5.24
C SER A 34 0.78 -33.48 -4.76
N LEU A 35 0.28 -33.29 -3.54
CA LEU A 35 0.06 -31.95 -2.96
C LEU A 35 1.37 -31.17 -2.76
N ILE A 36 2.45 -31.83 -2.36
CA ILE A 36 3.77 -31.18 -2.22
C ILE A 36 4.34 -30.80 -3.59
N SER A 37 4.17 -31.66 -4.61
CA SER A 37 4.64 -31.37 -5.97
C SER A 37 3.83 -30.26 -6.63
N GLU A 38 2.54 -30.15 -6.33
CA GLU A 38 1.66 -29.07 -6.78
C GLU A 38 1.98 -27.75 -6.05
N ALA A 39 2.23 -27.81 -4.74
CA ALA A 39 2.67 -26.65 -3.96
C ALA A 39 4.04 -26.09 -4.43
N LEU A 40 4.97 -26.96 -4.85
CA LEU A 40 6.25 -26.53 -5.42
C LEU A 40 6.13 -26.02 -6.87
N LYS A 41 5.11 -26.43 -7.62
CA LYS A 41 4.83 -25.85 -8.95
C LYS A 41 4.20 -24.46 -8.86
N MET A 42 3.44 -24.19 -7.80
CA MET A 42 2.85 -22.86 -7.53
C MET A 42 3.87 -21.79 -7.07
N SER A 43 5.15 -22.14 -6.83
CA SER A 43 6.13 -21.20 -6.28
C SER A 43 6.88 -20.37 -7.32
N ASN A 44 6.73 -20.64 -8.62
CA ASN A 44 7.37 -19.81 -9.63
C ASN A 44 6.53 -18.54 -9.82
N PRO A 45 7.07 -17.33 -9.59
CA PRO A 45 6.31 -16.11 -9.82
C PRO A 45 6.00 -15.96 -11.32
N VAL A 46 4.84 -15.39 -11.63
CA VAL A 46 4.50 -14.97 -13.00
C VAL A 46 5.61 -14.06 -13.53
N GLY A 47 6.02 -14.27 -14.79
CA GLY A 47 7.16 -13.60 -15.40
C GLY A 47 8.47 -14.37 -15.32
N ALA A 48 8.50 -15.52 -14.63
CA ALA A 48 9.63 -16.45 -14.68
C ALA A 48 9.74 -17.15 -16.05
N HIS A 49 8.62 -17.36 -16.75
CA HIS A 49 8.62 -17.88 -18.11
C HIS A 49 8.66 -16.72 -19.11
N PRO A 50 9.50 -16.81 -20.17
CA PRO A 50 9.64 -15.73 -21.16
C PRO A 50 8.34 -15.46 -21.95
N ASP A 51 7.41 -16.43 -21.98
CA ASP A 51 6.14 -16.34 -22.69
C ASP A 51 4.99 -15.77 -21.84
N ASP A 52 5.19 -15.58 -20.53
CA ASP A 52 4.11 -15.16 -19.62
C ASP A 52 3.52 -13.80 -20.05
N ASP A 53 4.39 -12.86 -20.44
CA ASP A 53 3.98 -11.54 -20.93
C ASP A 53 3.19 -11.63 -22.23
N ALA A 54 3.65 -12.44 -23.17
CA ALA A 54 3.01 -12.57 -24.48
C ALA A 54 1.61 -13.20 -24.35
N ARG A 55 1.46 -14.18 -23.45
CA ARG A 55 0.18 -14.82 -23.14
C ARG A 55 -0.77 -13.87 -22.43
N LEU A 56 -0.30 -13.15 -21.43
CA LEU A 56 -1.08 -12.16 -20.71
C LEU A 56 -1.59 -11.04 -21.64
N VAL A 57 -0.69 -10.50 -22.47
CA VAL A 57 -1.02 -9.45 -23.45
C VAL A 57 -2.03 -9.94 -24.48
N ARG A 58 -1.86 -11.16 -25.01
CA ARG A 58 -2.79 -11.74 -25.98
C ARG A 58 -4.18 -11.97 -25.36
N ALA A 59 -4.24 -12.55 -24.16
CA ALA A 59 -5.52 -12.78 -23.48
C ALA A 59 -6.26 -11.48 -23.16
N LEU A 60 -5.55 -10.43 -22.72
CA LEU A 60 -6.14 -9.11 -22.48
C LEU A 60 -6.62 -8.45 -23.78
N TYR A 61 -5.84 -8.55 -24.87
CA TYR A 61 -6.24 -8.04 -26.17
C TYR A 61 -7.48 -8.76 -26.75
N GLU A 62 -7.50 -10.10 -26.69
CA GLU A 62 -8.65 -10.90 -27.12
C GLU A 62 -9.89 -10.61 -26.27
N SER A 63 -9.72 -10.40 -24.96
CA SER A 63 -10.83 -10.08 -24.05
C SER A 63 -11.54 -8.78 -24.43
N GLU A 64 -10.79 -7.76 -24.89
CA GLU A 64 -11.35 -6.48 -25.34
C GLU A 64 -12.21 -6.67 -26.60
N SER A 65 -11.75 -7.51 -27.54
CA SER A 65 -12.54 -7.86 -28.73
C SER A 65 -13.78 -8.72 -28.42
N ASN A 66 -13.73 -9.49 -27.33
CA ASN A 66 -14.83 -10.36 -26.88
C ASN A 66 -15.79 -9.68 -25.90
N GLY A 67 -15.58 -8.39 -25.56
CA GLY A 67 -16.38 -7.67 -24.56
C GLY A 67 -16.26 -8.23 -23.14
N GLN A 68 -15.18 -8.96 -22.85
CA GLN A 68 -14.90 -9.49 -21.52
C GLN A 68 -14.15 -8.46 -20.67
N THR A 69 -14.40 -8.48 -19.36
CA THR A 69 -13.63 -7.63 -18.44
C THR A 69 -12.21 -8.19 -18.27
N TYR A 70 -11.23 -7.32 -18.00
CA TYR A 70 -9.84 -7.77 -17.74
C TYR A 70 -9.75 -8.79 -16.61
N ARG A 71 -10.63 -8.70 -15.61
CA ARG A 71 -10.72 -9.69 -14.54
C ARG A 71 -11.10 -11.08 -15.07
N GLN A 72 -12.11 -11.17 -15.94
CA GLN A 72 -12.49 -12.45 -16.57
C GLN A 72 -11.36 -13.01 -17.44
N ALA A 73 -10.64 -12.14 -18.15
CA ALA A 73 -9.47 -12.53 -18.94
C ALA A 73 -8.36 -13.11 -18.06
N LEU A 74 -8.05 -12.48 -16.92
CA LEU A 74 -7.07 -12.96 -15.94
C LEU A 74 -7.53 -14.27 -15.28
N ASP A 75 -8.81 -14.41 -14.95
CA ASP A 75 -9.38 -15.65 -14.42
C ASP A 75 -9.32 -16.79 -15.45
N SER A 76 -9.41 -16.50 -16.75
CA SER A 76 -9.24 -17.50 -17.81
C SER A 76 -7.80 -18.01 -17.97
N LEU A 77 -6.81 -17.25 -17.45
CA LEU A 77 -5.40 -17.64 -17.45
C LEU A 77 -5.02 -18.51 -16.24
N SER A 78 -5.98 -18.84 -15.36
CA SER A 78 -5.75 -19.40 -14.01
C SER A 78 -5.18 -20.82 -13.92
N GLU A 79 -4.84 -21.44 -15.05
CA GLU A 79 -4.14 -22.73 -15.12
C GLU A 79 -2.95 -22.70 -16.08
N VAL A 80 -2.68 -21.55 -16.70
CA VAL A 80 -1.63 -21.38 -17.70
C VAL A 80 -0.27 -21.27 -17.00
N ASN A 81 0.67 -22.14 -17.39
CA ASN A 81 2.01 -22.25 -16.79
C ASN A 81 2.03 -22.55 -15.28
N GLY A 82 0.92 -23.07 -14.73
CA GLY A 82 0.80 -23.39 -13.30
C GLY A 82 0.61 -22.16 -12.40
N HIS A 83 0.26 -21.01 -12.98
CA HIS A 83 -0.01 -19.78 -12.25
C HIS A 83 -1.51 -19.65 -11.95
N SER A 84 -1.84 -19.34 -10.70
CA SER A 84 -3.21 -19.04 -10.28
C SER A 84 -3.69 -17.68 -10.80
N ALA A 85 -5.01 -17.48 -10.89
CA ALA A 85 -5.63 -16.20 -11.26
C ALA A 85 -5.10 -15.01 -10.42
N GLY A 86 -4.89 -15.25 -9.12
CA GLY A 86 -4.36 -14.25 -8.20
C GLY A 86 -2.94 -13.82 -8.58
N GLN A 87 -2.07 -14.76 -8.95
CA GLN A 87 -0.71 -14.44 -9.37
C GLN A 87 -0.67 -13.63 -10.67
N TRP A 88 -1.54 -13.94 -11.64
CA TRP A 88 -1.69 -13.14 -12.85
C TRP A 88 -2.19 -11.72 -12.55
N THR A 89 -3.12 -11.59 -11.60
CA THR A 89 -3.65 -10.30 -11.16
C THR A 89 -2.56 -9.47 -10.50
N ASP A 90 -1.83 -10.03 -9.54
CA ASP A 90 -0.73 -9.34 -8.86
C ASP A 90 0.35 -8.90 -9.85
N TYR A 91 0.72 -9.79 -10.77
CA TYR A 91 1.70 -9.49 -11.81
C TYR A 91 1.26 -8.37 -12.75
N PHE A 92 0.00 -8.37 -13.17
CA PHE A 92 -0.59 -7.32 -13.99
C PHE A 92 -0.59 -5.98 -13.26
N LEU A 93 -0.92 -5.95 -11.96
CA LEU A 93 -0.89 -4.72 -11.15
C LEU A 93 0.53 -4.15 -11.04
N ASP A 94 1.53 -5.00 -10.80
CA ASP A 94 2.93 -4.59 -10.69
C ASP A 94 3.50 -4.09 -12.03
N HIS A 95 3.06 -4.65 -13.15
CA HIS A 95 3.60 -4.39 -14.49
C HIS A 95 2.64 -3.68 -15.44
N GLY A 96 1.54 -3.09 -14.95
CA GLY A 96 0.42 -2.63 -15.76
C GLY A 96 0.83 -1.66 -16.88
N SER A 97 1.73 -0.73 -16.60
CA SER A 97 2.23 0.23 -17.62
C SER A 97 3.00 -0.44 -18.77
N ARG A 98 3.74 -1.53 -18.48
CA ARG A 98 4.48 -2.30 -19.46
C ARG A 98 3.54 -3.19 -20.28
N ILE A 99 2.60 -3.86 -19.60
CA ILE A 99 1.60 -4.71 -20.25
C ILE A 99 0.70 -3.88 -21.18
N HIS A 100 0.19 -2.73 -20.74
CA HIS A 100 -0.60 -1.83 -21.61
C HIS A 100 0.17 -1.36 -22.85
N ARG A 101 1.48 -1.09 -22.72
CA ARG A 101 2.32 -0.73 -23.87
C ARG A 101 2.42 -1.88 -24.88
N LEU A 102 2.51 -3.12 -24.41
CA LEU A 102 2.54 -4.30 -25.26
C LEU A 102 1.19 -4.56 -25.93
N ILE A 103 0.07 -4.36 -25.22
CA ILE A 103 -1.28 -4.44 -25.79
C ILE A 103 -1.43 -3.42 -26.92
N ASN A 104 -1.06 -2.16 -26.70
CA ASN A 104 -1.10 -1.12 -27.74
C ASN A 104 -0.21 -1.45 -28.94
N LYS A 105 0.95 -2.08 -28.72
CA LYS A 105 1.83 -2.54 -29.80
C LYS A 105 1.18 -3.66 -30.61
N LEU A 106 0.55 -4.63 -29.94
CA LEU A 106 -0.17 -5.74 -30.58
C LEU A 106 -1.37 -5.21 -31.39
N ALA A 107 -2.12 -4.25 -30.83
CA ALA A 107 -3.23 -3.59 -31.51
C ALA A 107 -2.75 -2.81 -32.76
N ALA A 108 -1.62 -2.12 -32.68
CA ALA A 108 -1.02 -1.43 -33.81
C ALA A 108 -0.55 -2.39 -34.91
N GLU A 109 -0.01 -3.55 -34.54
CA GLU A 109 0.40 -4.60 -35.48
C GLU A 109 -0.81 -5.26 -36.17
N ALA A 110 -1.89 -5.50 -35.43
CA ALA A 110 -3.14 -6.03 -35.96
C ALA A 110 -3.89 -5.03 -36.87
N ALA A 111 -3.72 -3.72 -36.65
CA ALA A 111 -4.33 -2.68 -37.47
C ALA A 111 -3.64 -2.50 -38.84
N VAL A 112 -2.44 -3.05 -39.04
CA VAL A 112 -1.79 -3.02 -40.36
C VAL A 112 -2.56 -3.99 -41.26
N PRO A 113 -3.28 -3.52 -42.29
CA PRO A 113 -3.98 -4.41 -43.19
C PRO A 113 -2.97 -5.38 -43.81
N PRO A 114 -3.29 -6.68 -43.93
CA PRO A 114 -2.38 -7.66 -44.51
C PRO A 114 -1.99 -7.15 -45.89
N ALA A 115 -0.71 -6.80 -46.05
CA ALA A 115 -0.20 -6.31 -47.33
C ALA A 115 -0.61 -7.36 -48.38
N PRO A 116 -1.22 -6.93 -49.51
CA PRO A 116 -1.65 -7.86 -50.54
C PRO A 116 -0.46 -8.75 -50.88
N PRO A 117 -0.66 -10.08 -50.99
CA PRO A 117 0.42 -11.01 -51.21
C PRO A 117 1.22 -10.51 -52.41
N ARG A 118 2.45 -10.05 -52.14
CA ARG A 118 3.37 -9.66 -53.19
C ARG A 118 3.59 -10.91 -54.01
N GLN A 119 2.92 -10.98 -55.16
CA GLN A 119 3.17 -12.02 -56.14
C GLN A 119 4.69 -12.04 -56.32
N PRO A 120 5.33 -13.22 -56.28
CA PRO A 120 6.76 -13.32 -56.52
C PRO A 120 7.00 -12.71 -57.90
N THR A 121 7.56 -11.51 -57.94
CA THR A 121 8.04 -10.88 -59.17
C THR A 121 9.01 -11.88 -59.75
N GLN A 122 8.61 -12.53 -60.84
CA GLN A 122 9.47 -13.38 -61.63
C GLN A 122 10.68 -12.52 -61.99
N LEU A 123 11.83 -12.86 -61.40
CA LEU A 123 13.10 -12.29 -61.79
C LEU A 123 13.27 -12.57 -63.28
N ALA A 124 13.23 -11.51 -64.08
CA ALA A 124 13.76 -11.54 -65.42
C ALA A 124 15.23 -11.98 -65.35
N SER A 125 15.54 -13.02 -66.11
CA SER A 125 16.84 -13.64 -66.26
C SER A 125 17.93 -12.62 -66.65
N PRO A 126 19.17 -12.73 -66.12
CA PRO A 126 20.33 -12.10 -66.75
C PRO A 126 20.76 -12.89 -68.01
N PRO A 127 21.39 -12.23 -69.00
CA PRO A 127 21.86 -12.88 -70.22
C PRO A 127 23.07 -13.78 -69.96
N ALA A 128 23.20 -14.76 -70.84
CA ALA A 128 24.11 -15.89 -70.78
C ALA A 128 25.60 -15.54 -70.69
N THR A 129 26.32 -16.28 -69.84
CA THR A 129 27.68 -16.74 -70.16
C THR A 129 27.82 -18.19 -69.70
N ALA A 130 28.26 -19.03 -70.63
CA ALA A 130 28.45 -20.46 -70.48
C ALA A 130 29.56 -20.82 -69.47
N SER A 131 29.36 -21.87 -68.68
CA SER A 131 30.27 -23.02 -68.60
C SER A 131 29.86 -24.03 -67.52
N ASN A 132 29.54 -25.24 -67.98
CA ASN A 132 29.93 -26.54 -67.45
C ASN A 132 29.51 -27.05 -66.05
N THR A 133 28.88 -28.21 -66.15
CA THR A 133 28.99 -29.45 -65.36
C THR A 133 28.03 -29.73 -64.19
N PRO A 134 27.60 -31.01 -64.05
CA PRO A 134 26.35 -31.40 -63.38
C PRO A 134 26.63 -31.99 -61.99
N VAL A 135 25.58 -32.25 -61.20
CA VAL A 135 25.31 -33.53 -60.50
C VAL A 135 24.14 -33.40 -59.50
N ALA A 136 23.18 -34.30 -59.68
CA ALA A 136 22.26 -34.95 -58.72
C ALA A 136 21.24 -34.14 -57.87
N ARG A 137 19.98 -34.28 -58.29
CA ARG A 137 18.76 -34.59 -57.50
C ARG A 137 18.98 -35.82 -56.57
N PRO A 138 18.24 -36.03 -55.45
CA PRO A 138 16.77 -36.26 -55.41
C PRO A 138 16.02 -35.51 -54.28
N PHE A 139 14.76 -35.07 -54.42
CA PHE A 139 13.46 -35.74 -54.70
C PHE A 139 12.70 -36.16 -53.41
N LEU A 140 11.52 -35.52 -53.24
CA LEU A 140 10.29 -35.94 -52.52
C LEU A 140 10.35 -36.00 -50.98
N SER A 141 9.32 -35.63 -50.23
CA SER A 141 7.90 -35.96 -50.45
C SER A 141 6.95 -34.98 -49.76
N ALA A 142 5.80 -34.80 -50.41
CA ALA A 142 4.55 -34.36 -49.83
C ALA A 142 3.75 -35.57 -49.34
N THR A 143 3.07 -35.44 -48.19
CA THR A 143 1.88 -36.20 -47.73
C THR A 143 1.28 -35.31 -46.62
N ARG A 144 0.13 -34.66 -46.77
CA ARG A 144 -1.25 -35.15 -46.90
C ARG A 144 -1.70 -36.03 -45.72
N ASP A 145 -2.79 -35.55 -45.11
CA ASP A 145 -3.98 -36.28 -44.64
C ASP A 145 -4.09 -36.83 -43.22
N GLU A 146 -5.34 -36.66 -42.74
CA GLU A 146 -6.08 -37.29 -41.64
C GLU A 146 -5.62 -37.00 -40.19
N GLY A 147 -6.45 -36.48 -39.29
CA GLY A 147 -7.88 -36.71 -39.13
C GLY A 147 -8.08 -37.90 -38.19
N ARG A 148 -8.28 -37.66 -36.89
CA ARG A 148 -8.92 -38.61 -35.97
C ARG A 148 -9.35 -37.97 -34.66
N ASP A 149 -10.67 -37.99 -34.47
CA ASP A 149 -11.40 -37.90 -33.22
C ASP A 149 -10.88 -38.91 -32.18
N ILE A 150 -10.65 -38.43 -30.95
CA ILE A 150 -10.67 -39.29 -29.75
C ILE A 150 -11.56 -38.64 -28.70
N ARG A 151 -12.68 -39.31 -28.47
CA ARG A 151 -13.73 -39.05 -27.48
C ARG A 151 -13.25 -39.51 -26.09
N PRO A 152 -13.53 -38.79 -24.99
CA PRO A 152 -13.07 -39.16 -23.65
C PRO A 152 -14.01 -40.17 -22.97
N ALA A 153 -13.44 -41.17 -22.28
CA ALA A 153 -14.16 -42.15 -21.48
C ALA A 153 -14.27 -41.72 -20.01
N SER A 154 -15.46 -41.90 -19.42
CA SER A 154 -15.80 -41.61 -18.03
C SER A 154 -15.20 -42.60 -17.02
N PRO A 155 -14.89 -42.18 -15.79
CA PRO A 155 -14.49 -43.09 -14.71
C PRO A 155 -15.69 -43.65 -13.89
N PRO A 156 -15.55 -44.86 -13.28
CA PRO A 156 -16.60 -45.56 -12.53
C PRO A 156 -16.75 -45.12 -11.05
N PRO A 157 -17.88 -45.48 -10.37
CA PRO A 157 -18.25 -44.96 -9.06
C PRO A 157 -17.60 -45.68 -7.87
N ILE A 158 -17.31 -44.92 -6.80
CA ILE A 158 -16.73 -45.36 -5.52
C ILE A 158 -17.85 -45.81 -4.56
N PRO A 159 -17.71 -46.93 -3.82
CA PRO A 159 -18.72 -47.40 -2.87
C PRO A 159 -18.63 -46.75 -1.48
N ARG A 160 -19.81 -46.60 -0.87
CA ARG A 160 -20.11 -46.16 0.51
C ARG A 160 -19.39 -47.00 1.56
N SER A 161 -18.78 -46.33 2.55
CA SER A 161 -18.34 -46.96 3.80
C SER A 161 -19.12 -46.42 5.00
N THR A 162 -19.59 -47.37 5.79
CA THR A 162 -20.47 -47.28 6.95
C THR A 162 -19.78 -46.75 8.21
N GLN A 163 -20.56 -46.04 9.04
CA GLN A 163 -20.27 -45.75 10.46
C GLN A 163 -20.01 -47.03 11.26
N PRO A 164 -19.36 -46.91 12.44
CA PRO A 164 -20.16 -47.14 13.64
C PRO A 164 -19.90 -46.18 14.80
N ALA A 165 -20.96 -46.04 15.59
CA ALA A 165 -21.04 -45.43 16.91
C ALA A 165 -20.36 -46.29 17.99
N ALA A 166 -19.81 -45.64 19.02
CA ALA A 166 -20.02 -45.96 20.45
C ALA A 166 -19.08 -45.14 21.36
N ALA A 167 -19.67 -44.43 22.31
CA ALA A 167 -19.08 -44.01 23.59
C ALA A 167 -18.93 -45.28 24.51
N PRO A 168 -18.50 -45.25 25.82
CA PRO A 168 -18.48 -44.13 26.77
C PRO A 168 -17.37 -44.15 27.88
N LEU A 169 -17.51 -43.20 28.82
CA LEU A 169 -17.18 -43.24 30.27
C LEU A 169 -15.99 -42.39 30.82
N ARG A 170 -16.41 -41.45 31.68
CA ARG A 170 -15.74 -40.76 32.81
C ARG A 170 -15.23 -41.75 33.89
N PRO A 171 -14.27 -41.36 34.77
CA PRO A 171 -14.54 -40.68 36.07
C PRO A 171 -13.54 -39.51 36.36
N SER A 172 -13.93 -38.39 36.97
CA SER A 172 -14.26 -38.09 38.39
C SER A 172 -13.06 -37.87 39.34
N LEU A 173 -12.91 -36.60 39.74
CA LEU A 173 -12.45 -36.04 41.03
C LEU A 173 -11.11 -36.48 41.63
N GLN A 174 -10.24 -35.49 41.89
CA GLN A 174 -9.75 -35.23 43.26
C GLN A 174 -9.16 -33.83 43.42
N SER A 175 -9.72 -33.15 44.42
CA SER A 175 -9.34 -31.89 45.02
C SER A 175 -8.13 -32.07 45.94
N ILE A 176 -7.14 -31.17 45.87
CA ILE A 176 -6.20 -30.98 46.96
C ILE A 176 -5.84 -29.50 47.11
N SER A 177 -6.27 -28.98 48.25
CA SER A 177 -5.87 -27.74 48.89
C SER A 177 -4.49 -27.93 49.52
N SER A 178 -3.57 -26.98 49.32
CA SER A 178 -2.44 -26.81 50.24
C SER A 178 -1.81 -25.41 50.11
N ARG A 179 -2.13 -24.61 51.12
CA ARG A 179 -1.31 -23.63 51.86
C ARG A 179 0.07 -23.24 51.31
N ALA A 180 0.29 -21.93 51.36
CA ALA A 180 1.55 -21.22 51.35
C ALA A 180 2.59 -21.74 52.38
N PRO A 181 3.86 -21.36 52.20
CA PRO A 181 4.41 -20.46 53.19
C PRO A 181 5.22 -19.29 52.60
N ASP A 182 4.90 -18.13 53.16
CA ASP A 182 5.80 -17.11 53.69
C ASP A 182 7.31 -17.47 53.72
N ARG A 183 8.10 -16.71 52.94
CA ARG A 183 9.51 -16.41 53.25
C ARG A 183 9.83 -15.00 52.79
N GLY A 184 9.94 -14.11 53.77
CA GLY A 184 10.63 -12.84 53.60
C GLY A 184 12.14 -12.99 53.43
N ARG A 185 12.75 -11.83 53.18
CA ARG A 185 14.11 -11.39 53.56
C ARG A 185 15.14 -11.19 52.44
N ALA A 186 15.76 -10.01 52.55
CA ALA A 186 17.03 -9.50 51.99
C ALA A 186 16.88 -8.65 50.72
N GLN A 187 16.77 -7.31 50.84
CA GLN A 187 17.87 -6.34 51.03
C GLN A 187 18.99 -6.41 49.98
N GLY A 188 19.17 -5.27 49.27
CA GLY A 188 20.47 -4.80 48.83
C GLY A 188 20.87 -5.10 47.38
N ARG A 189 20.39 -4.28 46.43
CA ARG A 189 21.11 -4.09 45.17
C ARG A 189 21.10 -2.60 44.77
N PRO A 190 22.25 -1.90 44.79
CA PRO A 190 22.32 -0.50 44.37
C PRO A 190 22.28 -0.36 42.82
N PRO A 191 21.84 0.80 42.30
CA PRO A 191 21.74 1.05 40.86
C PRO A 191 23.12 1.32 40.23
N PRO A 192 23.38 0.93 38.97
CA PRO A 192 24.57 1.37 38.26
C PRO A 192 24.44 2.86 37.92
N THR A 193 25.36 3.63 38.49
CA THR A 193 25.62 5.02 38.20
C THR A 193 26.27 5.18 36.82
N SER A 194 25.84 6.24 36.16
CA SER A 194 26.41 6.84 34.96
C SER A 194 27.82 7.40 35.20
N SER A 195 28.78 6.99 34.37
CA SER A 195 30.00 7.73 34.02
C SER A 195 30.10 7.65 32.49
N SER A 196 30.02 8.72 31.69
CA SER A 196 30.78 9.98 31.68
C SER A 196 32.28 9.75 31.72
N GLY A 197 32.90 9.74 30.54
CA GLY A 197 34.29 10.13 30.37
C GLY A 197 35.10 9.33 29.35
N ARG A 198 35.63 10.08 28.37
CA ARG A 198 36.86 9.83 27.57
C ARG A 198 36.67 8.94 26.33
N ARG A 199 37.23 9.24 25.16
CA ARG A 199 38.28 10.22 24.78
C ARG A 199 38.23 10.39 23.26
N ASP A 200 38.28 11.64 22.81
CA ASP A 200 38.82 11.99 21.51
C ASP A 200 40.27 11.52 21.43
N SER A 201 40.61 10.81 20.35
CA SER A 201 41.98 10.63 19.89
C SER A 201 41.95 10.48 18.38
N TYR A 202 42.25 11.58 17.70
CA TYR A 202 42.64 11.63 16.31
C TYR A 202 43.85 10.70 16.09
N SER A 203 43.79 9.82 15.08
CA SER A 203 44.96 9.17 14.49
C SER A 203 44.93 9.47 12.99
N PRO A 204 45.91 10.21 12.45
CA PRO A 204 46.12 10.32 11.01
C PRO A 204 46.91 9.10 10.51
N ASP A 205 46.88 8.91 9.19
CA ASP A 205 47.70 7.98 8.40
C ASP A 205 47.26 6.51 8.28
N CYS A 206 46.48 6.25 7.24
CA CYS A 206 46.60 5.03 6.43
C CYS A 206 46.38 5.39 4.94
N PRO A 207 47.32 5.06 4.04
CA PRO A 207 47.23 5.37 2.62
C PRO A 207 46.52 4.27 1.81
N MET A 208 45.69 4.73 0.86
CA MET A 208 45.49 4.20 -0.50
C MET A 208 44.99 2.76 -0.76
N LYS A 209 43.92 2.71 -1.58
CA LYS A 209 43.54 1.74 -2.63
C LYS A 209 42.63 0.56 -2.25
N ASN A 210 41.36 0.71 -2.60
CA ASN A 210 40.62 -0.23 -3.46
C ASN A 210 39.37 0.45 -4.06
N PRO A 211 39.15 0.42 -5.40
CA PRO A 211 37.97 1.02 -6.01
C PRO A 211 36.74 0.14 -5.72
N ARG A 212 35.79 0.67 -4.95
CA ARG A 212 34.46 0.03 -4.78
C ARG A 212 33.65 0.22 -6.07
N PRO A 213 32.94 -0.82 -6.55
CA PRO A 213 32.08 -0.69 -7.71
C PRO A 213 30.92 0.28 -7.45
N PRO A 214 30.39 0.95 -8.48
CA PRO A 214 29.34 1.95 -8.34
C PRO A 214 28.06 1.29 -7.78
N ARG A 215 27.82 1.53 -6.49
CA ARG A 215 26.59 1.18 -5.80
C ARG A 215 25.52 2.11 -6.34
N ARG A 216 24.76 1.65 -7.34
CA ARG A 216 23.56 2.33 -7.84
C ARG A 216 22.62 2.51 -6.64
N HIS A 217 22.42 3.76 -6.25
CA HIS A 217 21.35 4.15 -5.33
C HIS A 217 20.02 4.01 -6.06
N ALA A 218 19.52 2.77 -6.10
CA ALA A 218 18.11 2.53 -6.37
C ALA A 218 17.30 3.11 -5.20
N SER A 219 16.27 3.86 -5.57
CA SER A 219 15.27 4.47 -4.70
C SER A 219 14.85 3.53 -3.57
N SER A 220 15.06 3.96 -2.33
CA SER A 220 14.62 3.27 -1.10
C SER A 220 13.28 3.85 -0.59
N GLU A 221 12.50 4.49 -1.46
CA GLU A 221 11.11 4.85 -1.18
C GLU A 221 10.26 3.99 -2.12
N ASP A 222 9.66 2.93 -1.57
CA ASP A 222 8.42 2.23 -2.02
C ASP A 222 8.23 0.83 -1.39
N PHE A 223 9.14 0.37 -0.52
CA PHE A 223 8.95 -0.88 0.26
C PHE A 223 8.07 -0.69 1.51
N ASN A 224 6.90 -0.08 1.35
CA ASN A 224 5.82 -0.14 2.34
C ASN A 224 4.56 -0.80 1.76
N LEU A 225 4.75 -1.71 0.80
CA LEU A 225 3.70 -2.61 0.32
C LEU A 225 3.71 -3.86 1.20
N HIS A 226 2.96 -3.80 2.30
CA HIS A 226 2.56 -5.03 2.97
C HIS A 226 1.66 -5.81 1.99
N PRO A 227 2.01 -7.06 1.65
CA PRO A 227 1.23 -7.86 0.74
C PRO A 227 -0.10 -8.19 1.41
N ASN A 228 -1.20 -8.13 0.67
CA ASN A 228 -2.52 -8.59 1.12
C ASN A 228 -3.07 -7.94 2.40
N SER A 229 -3.27 -6.62 2.38
CA SER A 229 -4.39 -6.05 3.15
C SER A 229 -5.71 -6.31 2.39
N ALA A 230 -5.98 -7.59 2.10
CA ALA A 230 -7.33 -8.05 1.80
C ALA A 230 -8.24 -7.39 2.82
N GLU A 231 -9.18 -6.57 2.35
CA GLU A 231 -9.99 -5.69 3.17
C GLU A 231 -10.45 -6.42 4.43
N ILE A 232 -9.71 -6.27 5.55
CA ILE A 232 -9.94 -7.13 6.71
C ILE A 232 -11.29 -6.70 7.26
N ARG A 233 -12.34 -7.47 6.98
CA ARG A 233 -13.70 -7.19 7.43
C ARG A 233 -13.70 -7.34 8.94
N VAL A 234 -13.66 -6.20 9.63
CA VAL A 234 -13.75 -6.18 11.09
C VAL A 234 -15.12 -6.75 11.45
N PRO A 235 -15.19 -7.83 12.24
CA PRO A 235 -16.47 -8.42 12.61
C PRO A 235 -17.33 -7.41 13.39
N GLN A 236 -18.64 -7.59 13.34
CA GLN A 236 -19.54 -6.77 14.13
C GLN A 236 -19.24 -6.95 15.63
N ARG A 237 -19.44 -5.88 16.40
CA ARG A 237 -19.22 -5.88 17.85
C ARG A 237 -19.99 -7.03 18.51
N PRO A 238 -19.34 -7.88 19.33
CA PRO A 238 -20.04 -8.90 20.11
C PRO A 238 -21.03 -8.27 21.11
N LEU A 239 -22.24 -8.83 21.19
CA LEU A 239 -23.27 -8.38 22.15
C LEU A 239 -22.94 -8.79 23.59
N HIS A 240 -22.18 -9.87 23.77
CA HIS A 240 -21.78 -10.41 25.06
C HIS A 240 -20.28 -10.32 25.27
N ALA A 241 -19.86 -10.40 26.53
CA ALA A 241 -18.44 -10.49 26.87
C ALA A 241 -17.84 -11.74 26.19
N PRO A 242 -16.70 -11.63 25.50
CA PRO A 242 -16.09 -12.80 24.89
C PRO A 242 -15.64 -13.79 25.96
N THR A 243 -15.80 -15.08 25.68
CA THR A 243 -15.36 -16.16 26.57
C THR A 243 -13.83 -16.20 26.59
N PRO A 244 -13.18 -16.14 27.77
CA PRO A 244 -11.72 -16.20 27.85
C PRO A 244 -11.15 -17.49 27.26
N PRO A 245 -10.00 -17.42 26.55
CA PRO A 245 -9.35 -18.60 26.00
C PRO A 245 -8.84 -19.46 27.15
N THR A 246 -9.11 -20.77 27.06
CA THR A 246 -8.72 -21.73 28.11
C THR A 246 -7.53 -22.57 27.67
N HIS A 247 -7.30 -22.67 26.36
CA HIS A 247 -6.27 -23.51 25.79
C HIS A 247 -4.95 -22.76 25.65
N ALA A 248 -3.95 -23.14 26.45
CA ALA A 248 -2.60 -22.62 26.35
C ALA A 248 -1.67 -23.65 25.72
N VAL A 249 -1.10 -23.32 24.56
CA VAL A 249 -0.08 -24.14 23.89
C VAL A 249 1.29 -23.59 24.22
N ARG A 250 2.18 -24.42 24.77
CA ARG A 250 3.57 -24.03 25.02
C ARG A 250 4.32 -23.96 23.69
N THR A 251 5.18 -22.95 23.54
CA THR A 251 6.09 -22.88 22.39
C THR A 251 7.04 -24.08 22.39
N PRO A 252 7.44 -24.63 21.22
CA PRO A 252 8.39 -25.76 21.15
C PRO A 252 9.72 -25.48 21.86
N ASN A 253 10.12 -24.22 21.92
CA ASN A 253 11.36 -23.78 22.55
C ASN A 253 11.25 -23.68 24.08
N GLY A 254 10.07 -23.91 24.67
CA GLY A 254 9.84 -23.79 26.12
C GLY A 254 9.82 -22.36 26.66
N LEU A 255 10.13 -21.35 25.84
CA LEU A 255 10.11 -19.94 26.21
C LEU A 255 8.69 -19.34 26.04
N GLY A 256 7.76 -19.78 26.89
CA GLY A 256 6.41 -19.21 27.00
C GLY A 256 5.36 -19.88 26.13
N ASN A 257 4.18 -19.27 26.08
CA ASN A 257 2.99 -19.79 25.39
C ASN A 257 2.87 -19.15 24.00
N THR A 258 2.49 -19.95 23.00
CA THR A 258 2.17 -19.45 21.66
C THR A 258 0.72 -18.96 21.63
N PHE A 259 0.43 -17.96 20.80
CA PHE A 259 -0.92 -17.47 20.59
C PHE A 259 -1.72 -18.49 19.78
N THR A 260 -2.70 -19.11 20.42
CA THR A 260 -3.65 -20.03 19.80
C THR A 260 -4.68 -19.26 18.98
N ASP A 261 -5.40 -19.93 18.09
CA ASP A 261 -6.46 -19.26 17.32
C ASP A 261 -7.61 -18.76 18.23
N GLU A 262 -7.83 -19.42 19.39
CA GLU A 262 -8.72 -18.92 20.44
C GLU A 262 -8.24 -17.58 21.00
N ASP A 263 -6.95 -17.43 21.28
CA ASP A 263 -6.36 -16.17 21.76
C ASP A 263 -6.54 -15.04 20.75
N LYS A 264 -6.31 -15.34 19.46
CA LYS A 264 -6.42 -14.36 18.38
C LYS A 264 -7.86 -13.88 18.21
N LYS A 265 -8.83 -14.81 18.25
CA LYS A 265 -10.26 -14.49 18.20
C LYS A 265 -10.69 -13.68 19.42
N PHE A 266 -10.32 -14.15 20.61
CA PHE A 266 -10.61 -13.47 21.87
C PHE A 266 -10.06 -12.04 21.88
N PHE A 267 -8.84 -11.84 21.40
CA PHE A 267 -8.21 -10.52 21.30
C PHE A 267 -9.05 -9.53 20.48
N VAL A 268 -9.50 -9.91 19.28
CA VAL A 268 -10.33 -9.06 18.42
C VAL A 268 -11.68 -8.76 19.08
N ASP A 269 -12.37 -9.81 19.55
CA ASP A 269 -13.69 -9.69 20.16
C ASP A 269 -13.64 -8.87 21.45
N PHE A 270 -12.57 -9.00 22.25
CA PHE A 270 -12.37 -8.28 23.49
C PHE A 270 -12.15 -6.78 23.25
N ILE A 271 -11.34 -6.40 22.26
CA ILE A 271 -11.14 -4.99 21.91
C ILE A 271 -12.46 -4.35 21.44
N LEU A 272 -13.20 -5.04 20.55
CA LEU A 272 -14.49 -4.55 20.07
C LEU A 272 -15.50 -4.36 21.20
N TRP A 273 -15.57 -5.32 22.12
CA TRP A 273 -16.50 -5.30 23.24
C TRP A 273 -16.15 -4.21 24.26
N GLU A 274 -14.88 -4.13 24.66
CA GLU A 274 -14.40 -3.27 25.74
C GLU A 274 -14.35 -1.79 25.34
N VAL A 275 -13.79 -1.48 24.15
CA VAL A 275 -13.79 -0.10 23.61
C VAL A 275 -15.22 0.36 23.28
N GLY A 276 -16.09 -0.58 22.90
CA GLY A 276 -17.50 -0.30 22.70
C GLY A 276 -18.24 0.08 23.99
N LYS A 277 -17.72 -0.28 25.17
CA LYS A 277 -18.23 0.17 26.47
C LYS A 277 -17.60 1.52 26.85
N ASP A 278 -16.27 1.57 26.81
CA ASP A 278 -15.48 2.72 27.25
C ASP A 278 -14.58 3.21 26.10
N ALA A 279 -15.01 4.25 25.37
CA ALA A 279 -14.26 4.80 24.25
C ALA A 279 -12.95 5.52 24.65
N SER A 280 -12.77 5.79 25.96
CA SER A 280 -11.58 6.42 26.54
C SER A 280 -10.44 5.45 26.81
N LEU A 281 -10.66 4.13 26.71
CA LEU A 281 -9.66 3.14 27.10
C LEU A 281 -8.40 3.23 26.22
N THR A 282 -7.24 3.32 26.87
CA THR A 282 -5.94 3.32 26.21
C THR A 282 -5.50 1.91 25.86
N LYS A 283 -4.58 1.78 24.88
CA LYS A 283 -4.01 0.48 24.49
C LYS A 283 -3.34 -0.25 25.66
N THR A 284 -2.64 0.50 26.53
CA THR A 284 -1.96 -0.05 27.71
C THR A 284 -2.95 -0.68 28.69
N GLU A 285 -4.09 -0.03 28.92
CA GLU A 285 -5.16 -0.56 29.78
C GLU A 285 -5.81 -1.80 29.17
N LEU A 286 -6.00 -1.83 27.84
CA LEU A 286 -6.49 -3.02 27.13
C LEU A 286 -5.56 -4.23 27.36
N TYR A 287 -4.23 -4.05 27.28
CA TYR A 287 -3.27 -5.14 27.51
C TYR A 287 -3.34 -5.67 28.95
N ALA A 288 -3.48 -4.77 29.93
CA ALA A 288 -3.62 -5.15 31.33
C ALA A 288 -4.91 -5.96 31.56
N ARG A 289 -6.04 -5.53 30.98
CA ARG A 289 -7.31 -6.25 31.09
C ARG A 289 -7.31 -7.58 30.32
N LEU A 290 -6.67 -7.65 29.15
CA LEU A 290 -6.46 -8.89 28.40
C LEU A 290 -5.67 -9.91 29.23
N ALA A 291 -4.56 -9.49 29.84
CA ALA A 291 -3.75 -10.36 30.69
C ALA A 291 -4.50 -10.86 31.93
N GLN A 292 -5.41 -10.03 32.49
CA GLN A 292 -6.26 -10.46 33.60
C GLN A 292 -7.25 -11.55 33.20
N LYS A 293 -7.77 -11.49 31.96
CA LYS A 293 -8.75 -12.47 31.44
C LYS A 293 -8.10 -13.73 30.87
N ALA A 294 -6.91 -13.60 30.28
CA ALA A 294 -6.12 -14.67 29.67
C ALA A 294 -4.74 -14.75 30.35
N PRO A 295 -4.65 -15.30 31.58
CA PRO A 295 -3.45 -15.23 32.41
C PRO A 295 -2.25 -16.02 31.86
N HIS A 296 -2.45 -16.85 30.84
CA HIS A 296 -1.38 -17.53 30.13
C HIS A 296 -0.58 -16.61 29.19
N HIS A 297 -1.05 -15.38 28.93
CA HIS A 297 -0.31 -14.33 28.23
C HIS A 297 -0.27 -13.06 29.09
N ASP A 298 0.93 -12.57 29.38
CA ASP A 298 1.10 -11.31 30.12
C ASP A 298 0.85 -10.07 29.23
N ALA A 299 0.70 -8.91 29.86
CA ALA A 299 0.44 -7.65 29.13
C ALA A 299 1.56 -7.32 28.13
N ALA A 300 2.80 -7.71 28.43
CA ALA A 300 3.93 -7.54 27.53
C ALA A 300 3.83 -8.43 26.28
N SER A 301 3.39 -9.68 26.42
CA SER A 301 3.11 -10.60 25.31
C SER A 301 2.00 -10.05 24.42
N TRP A 302 0.91 -9.52 25.00
CA TRP A 302 -0.17 -8.87 24.23
C TRP A 302 0.29 -7.62 23.48
N ASN A 303 1.14 -6.78 24.09
CA ASN A 303 1.71 -5.62 23.41
C ASN A 303 2.58 -6.04 22.22
N ARG A 304 3.43 -7.06 22.39
CA ARG A 304 4.24 -7.62 21.29
C ARG A 304 3.36 -8.21 20.19
N TYR A 305 2.27 -8.89 20.56
CA TYR A 305 1.30 -9.43 19.61
C TYR A 305 0.63 -8.31 18.80
N TRP A 306 0.21 -7.23 19.46
CA TRP A 306 -0.32 -6.04 18.78
C TRP A 306 0.71 -5.42 17.84
N ALA A 307 1.96 -5.26 18.28
CA ALA A 307 3.03 -4.67 17.47
C ALA A 307 3.38 -5.50 16.22
N ARG A 308 3.11 -6.80 16.23
CA ARG A 308 3.25 -7.69 15.06
C ARG A 308 2.02 -7.68 14.15
N ASN A 309 0.85 -7.33 14.69
CA ASN A 309 -0.43 -7.31 13.98
C ASN A 309 -1.01 -5.89 13.99
N THR A 310 -0.17 -4.87 13.75
CA THR A 310 -0.54 -3.46 13.92
C THR A 310 -1.74 -3.09 13.09
N ASP A 311 -1.79 -3.55 11.84
CA ASP A 311 -2.83 -3.15 10.90
C ASP A 311 -4.20 -3.68 11.32
N LEU A 312 -4.28 -4.97 11.65
CA LEU A 312 -5.50 -5.59 12.16
C LEU A 312 -5.92 -4.95 13.49
N ALA A 313 -5.00 -4.87 14.46
CA ALA A 313 -5.33 -4.45 15.81
C ALA A 313 -5.71 -2.95 15.87
N ASP A 314 -4.99 -2.08 15.14
CA ASP A 314 -5.34 -0.67 15.04
C ASP A 314 -6.65 -0.46 14.28
N LYS A 315 -6.91 -1.23 13.22
CA LYS A 315 -8.18 -1.17 12.49
C LYS A 315 -9.34 -1.54 13.40
N VAL A 316 -9.25 -2.66 14.11
CA VAL A 316 -10.26 -3.11 15.08
C VAL A 316 -10.50 -2.06 16.16
N TYR A 317 -9.42 -1.49 16.73
CA TYR A 317 -9.51 -0.46 17.76
C TYR A 317 -10.19 0.82 17.26
N ARG A 318 -9.82 1.31 16.06
CA ARG A 318 -10.44 2.49 15.44
C ARG A 318 -11.91 2.25 15.12
N THR A 319 -12.24 1.10 14.54
CA THR A 319 -13.62 0.70 14.25
C THR A 319 -14.46 0.63 15.52
N ALA A 320 -13.93 0.04 16.60
CA ALA A 320 -14.61 -0.04 17.89
C ALA A 320 -14.89 1.35 18.46
N LYS A 321 -13.89 2.24 18.43
CA LYS A 321 -14.00 3.61 18.95
C LYS A 321 -15.02 4.44 18.17
N ALA A 322 -14.97 4.38 16.84
CA ALA A 322 -15.95 5.05 15.98
C ALA A 322 -17.37 4.52 16.22
N SER A 323 -17.52 3.21 16.43
CA SER A 323 -18.81 2.60 16.77
C SER A 323 -19.32 3.07 18.14
N ALA A 324 -18.45 3.19 19.14
CA ALA A 324 -18.81 3.68 20.47
C ALA A 324 -19.27 5.14 20.42
N GLU A 325 -18.54 6.01 19.73
CA GLU A 325 -18.90 7.42 19.54
C GLU A 325 -20.24 7.58 18.81
N LYS A 326 -20.47 6.78 17.76
CA LYS A 326 -21.75 6.75 17.05
C LYS A 326 -22.89 6.30 17.95
N ALA A 327 -22.67 5.30 18.82
CA ALA A 327 -23.67 4.85 19.79
C ALA A 327 -24.01 5.94 20.80
N THR A 328 -23.00 6.64 21.35
CA THR A 328 -23.17 7.76 22.28
C THR A 328 -23.95 8.91 21.64
N ARG A 329 -23.71 9.20 20.35
CA ARG A 329 -24.49 10.22 19.60
C ARG A 329 -25.96 9.82 19.41
N ARG A 330 -26.26 8.53 19.28
CA ARG A 330 -27.65 8.04 19.16
C ARG A 330 -28.35 8.05 20.51
N SER A 331 -27.66 7.70 21.60
CA SER A 331 -28.24 7.68 22.94
C SER A 331 -28.40 9.07 23.56
N SER A 332 -27.53 10.03 23.22
CA SER A 332 -27.60 11.38 23.78
C SER A 332 -28.85 12.15 23.35
N GLY A 333 -29.65 11.62 22.41
CA GLY A 333 -30.99 12.12 22.12
C GLY A 333 -31.03 13.60 21.72
N VAL A 334 -29.87 14.20 21.43
CA VAL A 334 -29.75 15.50 20.79
C VAL A 334 -30.21 15.26 19.36
N ARG A 335 -31.53 15.16 19.21
CA ARG A 335 -32.24 15.55 18.02
C ARG A 335 -31.68 16.94 17.75
N ARG A 336 -30.68 17.04 16.89
CA ARG A 336 -30.40 18.28 16.18
C ARG A 336 -31.78 18.67 15.68
N GLY A 337 -32.34 19.70 16.31
CA GLY A 337 -33.64 20.23 15.92
C GLY A 337 -33.57 20.33 14.41
N SER A 338 -34.52 19.66 13.76
CA SER A 338 -34.75 19.83 12.34
C SER A 338 -34.87 21.34 12.12
N LEU A 339 -33.78 21.98 11.74
CA LEU A 339 -33.84 23.26 11.10
C LEU A 339 -34.73 23.01 9.88
N PRO A 340 -35.81 23.79 9.70
CA PRO A 340 -36.72 23.60 8.59
C PRO A 340 -35.88 23.62 7.32
N ASN A 341 -35.89 22.50 6.59
CA ASN A 341 -35.29 22.42 5.28
C ASN A 341 -35.91 23.55 4.44
N PRO A 342 -35.10 24.43 3.83
CA PRO A 342 -35.62 25.34 2.83
C PRO A 342 -36.29 24.50 1.73
N PRO A 343 -37.45 24.93 1.20
CA PRO A 343 -38.16 24.22 0.15
C PRO A 343 -37.30 24.24 -1.11
N GLY A 344 -36.58 23.15 -1.33
CA GLY A 344 -35.81 22.88 -2.55
C GLY A 344 -36.64 22.03 -3.52
N PRO A 345 -36.49 22.25 -4.83
CA PRO A 345 -37.35 21.67 -5.85
C PRO A 345 -37.13 20.16 -5.98
N ASP A 346 -38.27 19.48 -6.08
CA ASP A 346 -38.47 18.12 -6.58
C ASP A 346 -37.52 17.79 -7.74
N MET A 347 -36.57 16.90 -7.47
CA MET A 347 -35.69 16.30 -8.47
C MET A 347 -35.77 14.80 -8.28
N SER A 348 -36.27 14.19 -9.34
CA SER A 348 -36.65 12.82 -9.56
C SER A 348 -35.52 11.81 -9.35
N ASP A 349 -35.94 10.60 -8.95
CA ASP A 349 -35.21 9.34 -9.03
C ASP A 349 -34.51 9.17 -10.38
N ASP A 350 -33.19 9.01 -10.34
CA ASP A 350 -32.43 8.22 -11.31
C ASP A 350 -31.28 7.54 -10.55
N GLU A 351 -31.46 6.25 -10.29
CA GLU A 351 -30.40 5.34 -9.88
C GLU A 351 -29.55 4.97 -11.10
N ASP A 352 -28.28 5.39 -11.15
CA ASP A 352 -27.29 4.66 -11.93
C ASP A 352 -25.85 4.80 -11.40
N ALA A 353 -25.15 3.67 -11.48
CA ALA A 353 -23.75 3.33 -11.17
C ALA A 353 -22.79 4.41 -10.64
N SER A 354 -22.38 4.29 -9.37
CA SER A 354 -21.16 4.92 -8.86
C SER A 354 -19.95 3.99 -8.99
N ALA A 355 -19.25 4.14 -10.12
CA ALA A 355 -17.85 3.76 -10.29
C ALA A 355 -16.95 4.64 -9.40
N GLY A 356 -15.80 4.08 -9.00
CA GLY A 356 -14.88 4.64 -8.01
C GLY A 356 -14.57 6.14 -8.18
N SER A 357 -15.15 6.92 -7.28
CA SER A 357 -14.75 8.30 -7.02
C SER A 357 -13.42 8.26 -6.26
N ASP A 358 -12.33 8.46 -7.00
CA ASP A 358 -11.14 9.10 -6.44
C ASP A 358 -11.63 10.43 -5.89
N SER A 359 -11.79 10.45 -4.57
CA SER A 359 -12.25 11.58 -3.80
C SER A 359 -11.22 12.70 -3.99
N GLU A 360 -11.41 13.50 -5.03
CA GLU A 360 -10.96 14.88 -5.05
C GLU A 360 -11.54 15.49 -3.77
N GLU A 361 -10.72 15.50 -2.70
CA GLU A 361 -11.02 16.19 -1.46
C GLU A 361 -11.36 17.62 -1.86
N SER A 362 -12.67 17.87 -1.88
CA SER A 362 -13.30 19.13 -2.17
C SER A 362 -12.46 20.26 -1.60
N ASP A 363 -11.84 20.98 -2.52
CA ASP A 363 -11.12 22.23 -2.38
C ASP A 363 -12.03 23.40 -1.93
N GLY A 364 -13.31 23.10 -1.62
CA GLY A 364 -14.33 24.03 -1.16
C GLY A 364 -14.13 24.61 0.24
N GLU A 365 -13.20 24.10 1.06
CA GLU A 365 -12.93 24.64 2.41
C GLU A 365 -11.65 25.50 2.49
N LEU A 366 -11.17 26.02 1.35
CA LEU A 366 -9.99 26.90 1.29
C LEU A 366 -10.31 28.37 0.95
N SER A 367 -11.58 28.74 0.83
CA SER A 367 -11.98 30.12 0.50
C SER A 367 -11.70 31.13 1.62
N ASP A 368 -11.50 30.69 2.86
CA ASP A 368 -11.35 31.58 4.03
C ASP A 368 -9.88 31.96 4.37
N TRP A 369 -8.90 31.47 3.61
CA TRP A 369 -7.48 31.81 3.79
C TRP A 369 -7.09 33.18 3.22
N ARG A 370 -8.07 33.97 2.73
CA ARG A 370 -7.87 35.34 2.25
C ARG A 370 -7.71 36.35 3.38
N ALA A 371 -8.17 36.03 4.60
CA ALA A 371 -7.78 36.78 5.78
C ALA A 371 -6.32 36.43 6.12
N ASP A 372 -5.45 37.45 6.25
CA ASP A 372 -4.05 37.28 6.67
C ASP A 372 -4.05 36.38 7.93
N PRO A 373 -3.66 35.09 7.85
CA PRO A 373 -3.90 34.15 8.93
C PRO A 373 -3.02 34.56 10.09
N ASP A 374 -3.66 35.17 11.09
CA ASP A 374 -3.04 35.93 12.16
C ASP A 374 -1.83 35.18 12.71
N THR A 375 -0.66 35.72 12.40
CA THR A 375 0.63 35.03 12.46
C THR A 375 1.03 34.67 13.88
N ASP A 376 0.55 35.45 14.84
CA ASP A 376 1.00 35.39 16.22
C ASP A 376 0.11 34.46 17.06
N ALA A 377 -1.17 34.33 16.72
CA ALA A 377 -2.09 33.37 17.33
C ALA A 377 -1.64 31.92 17.07
N ASP A 378 -1.20 31.61 15.84
CA ASP A 378 -0.66 30.29 15.51
C ASP A 378 0.59 29.97 16.34
N VAL A 379 1.48 30.95 16.53
CA VAL A 379 2.72 30.77 17.29
C VAL A 379 2.43 30.60 18.79
N ALA A 380 1.48 31.37 19.33
CA ALA A 380 1.03 31.24 20.70
C ALA A 380 0.45 29.84 20.98
N ASN A 381 -0.34 29.33 20.03
CA ASN A 381 -1.03 28.04 20.10
C ASN A 381 -0.18 26.84 19.63
N MET A 382 1.13 27.01 19.40
CA MET A 382 2.02 25.87 19.14
C MET A 382 2.13 24.97 20.37
N GLY A 383 2.06 23.66 20.15
CA GLY A 383 2.18 22.67 21.23
C GLY A 383 3.54 22.73 21.92
N GLY A 384 3.57 22.29 23.18
CA GLY A 384 4.76 22.22 24.03
C GLY A 384 5.76 21.13 23.60
N HIS A 385 6.86 21.04 24.37
CA HIS A 385 7.86 19.99 24.18
C HIS A 385 7.23 18.62 24.46
N ASN A 386 7.43 17.65 23.55
CA ASN A 386 6.85 16.31 23.57
C ASN A 386 5.32 16.19 23.37
N GLU A 387 4.60 17.28 23.14
CA GLU A 387 3.20 17.19 22.74
C GLU A 387 3.05 16.67 21.31
N VAL A 388 1.91 16.06 21.01
CA VAL A 388 1.58 15.67 19.64
C VAL A 388 1.56 16.92 18.75
N TRP A 389 2.00 16.79 17.51
CA TRP A 389 1.99 17.89 16.56
C TRP A 389 0.56 18.22 16.16
N SER A 390 0.11 19.42 16.54
CA SER A 390 -1.19 19.96 16.16
C SER A 390 -1.16 20.48 14.73
N ASN A 391 -2.34 20.73 14.14
CA ASN A 391 -2.43 21.37 12.83
C ASN A 391 -1.76 22.76 12.85
N THR A 392 -1.88 23.50 13.96
CA THR A 392 -1.21 24.77 14.19
C THR A 392 0.31 24.66 14.03
N ASP A 393 0.93 23.62 14.63
CA ASP A 393 2.37 23.38 14.48
C ASP A 393 2.77 23.14 13.01
N LEU A 394 1.93 22.39 12.26
CA LEU A 394 2.17 22.12 10.84
C LEU A 394 2.08 23.40 10.00
N ARG A 395 1.14 24.31 10.30
CA ARG A 395 1.02 25.61 9.63
C ARG A 395 2.23 26.50 9.88
N VAL A 396 2.69 26.59 11.14
CA VAL A 396 3.88 27.38 11.49
C VAL A 396 5.13 26.80 10.83
N LEU A 397 5.27 25.47 10.79
CA LEU A 397 6.37 24.79 10.10
C LEU A 397 6.32 25.03 8.58
N ALA A 398 5.16 24.90 7.94
CA ALA A 398 4.98 25.17 6.52
C ALA A 398 5.31 26.63 6.17
N ARG A 399 4.85 27.58 7.00
CA ARG A 399 5.16 29.01 6.86
C ARG A 399 6.65 29.27 7.01
N TRP A 400 7.33 28.58 7.93
CA TRP A 400 8.78 28.66 8.05
C TRP A 400 9.47 28.20 6.77
N ILE A 401 9.10 27.03 6.24
CA ILE A 401 9.68 26.45 5.01
C ILE A 401 9.45 27.37 3.80
N ALA A 402 8.26 27.95 3.67
CA ALA A 402 7.92 28.86 2.57
C ALA A 402 8.79 30.14 2.53
N ARG A 403 9.39 30.54 3.67
CA ARG A 403 10.30 31.69 3.76
C ARG A 403 11.76 31.36 3.43
N GLN A 404 12.09 30.08 3.28
CA GLN A 404 13.45 29.62 3.08
C GLN A 404 13.88 29.83 1.63
N PRO A 405 15.19 29.96 1.35
CA PRO A 405 15.70 30.09 0.00
C PRO A 405 15.37 28.85 -0.86
N ARG A 406 15.37 29.01 -2.20
CA ARG A 406 15.03 27.93 -3.16
C ARG A 406 15.87 26.67 -3.00
N ASN A 407 17.10 26.79 -2.47
CA ASN A 407 17.98 25.67 -2.16
C ASN A 407 17.62 24.94 -0.85
N TRP A 408 16.49 25.25 -0.20
CA TRP A 408 16.02 24.59 1.01
C TRP A 408 16.10 23.07 0.93
N LYS A 409 15.71 22.47 -0.22
CA LYS A 409 15.75 21.02 -0.43
C LYS A 409 17.16 20.45 -0.32
N CYS A 410 18.18 21.21 -0.71
CA CYS A 410 19.59 20.81 -0.71
C CYS A 410 20.30 21.03 0.63
N LEU A 411 19.71 21.79 1.56
CA LEU A 411 20.32 22.03 2.86
C LEU A 411 20.41 20.73 3.69
N PRO A 412 21.48 20.54 4.48
CA PRO A 412 21.59 19.39 5.37
C PRO A 412 20.49 19.43 6.43
N ARG A 413 20.09 18.25 6.90
CA ARG A 413 18.97 18.06 7.85
C ARG A 413 19.01 19.01 9.04
N ARG A 414 20.19 19.15 9.66
CA ARG A 414 20.38 20.01 10.84
C ARG A 414 20.18 21.49 10.51
N GLU A 415 20.63 21.95 9.35
CA GLU A 415 20.56 23.35 8.96
C GLU A 415 19.15 23.76 8.56
N LYS A 416 18.39 22.87 7.92
CA LYS A 416 16.97 23.08 7.61
C LYS A 416 16.20 23.55 8.85
N TYR A 417 16.21 22.75 9.91
CA TYR A 417 15.32 22.99 11.06
C TYR A 417 15.98 23.71 12.24
N SER A 418 17.31 23.95 12.24
CA SER A 418 17.96 24.65 13.36
C SER A 418 17.46 26.08 13.53
N GLY A 419 17.26 26.82 12.42
CA GLY A 419 16.69 28.16 12.45
C GLY A 419 15.27 28.18 13.00
N PHE A 420 14.46 27.17 12.67
CA PHE A 420 13.10 27.02 13.18
C PHE A 420 13.09 26.81 14.70
N VAL A 421 13.86 25.84 15.19
CA VAL A 421 13.90 25.49 16.62
C VAL A 421 14.40 26.67 17.47
N ARG A 422 15.43 27.38 16.98
CA ARG A 422 15.96 28.58 17.63
C ARG A 422 14.94 29.73 17.67
N LYS A 423 14.14 29.88 16.61
CA LYS A 423 13.13 30.94 16.54
C LYS A 423 11.93 30.68 17.46
N TYR A 424 11.50 29.42 17.57
CA TYR A 424 10.31 29.04 18.34
C TYR A 424 10.67 28.40 19.69
N SER A 425 11.70 28.96 20.35
CA SER A 425 12.08 28.74 21.76
C SER A 425 12.08 27.29 22.23
N ASN A 426 12.73 26.38 21.48
CA ASN A 426 12.90 24.97 21.85
C ASN A 426 11.60 24.18 22.12
N ARG A 427 10.42 24.72 21.75
CA ARG A 427 9.16 23.98 21.88
C ARG A 427 9.21 22.65 21.12
N ARG A 428 9.96 22.60 20.02
CA ARG A 428 10.18 21.41 19.20
C ARG A 428 11.68 21.13 19.03
N THR A 429 12.05 19.87 18.83
CA THR A 429 13.44 19.48 18.51
C THR A 429 13.66 19.40 17.00
N VAL A 430 14.92 19.51 16.55
CA VAL A 430 15.29 19.37 15.11
C VAL A 430 14.84 18.00 14.59
N GLU A 431 15.02 16.96 15.40
CA GLU A 431 14.63 15.59 15.07
C GLU A 431 13.11 15.47 14.88
N ALA A 432 12.32 16.04 15.80
CA ALA A 432 10.86 16.03 15.72
C ALA A 432 10.33 16.81 14.51
N CYS A 433 10.94 17.94 14.16
CA CYS A 433 10.57 18.72 12.97
C CYS A 433 10.78 17.92 11.69
N TYR A 434 11.94 17.26 11.56
CA TYR A 434 12.23 16.42 10.39
C TYR A 434 11.28 15.23 10.30
N TYR A 435 11.06 14.51 11.39
CA TYR A 435 10.18 13.34 11.40
C TYR A 435 8.74 13.73 11.04
N THR A 436 8.25 14.82 11.62
CA THR A 436 6.90 15.33 11.34
C THR A 436 6.77 15.82 9.90
N HIS A 437 7.81 16.47 9.37
CA HIS A 437 7.86 16.89 7.98
C HIS A 437 7.78 15.70 7.01
N GLY A 438 8.51 14.61 7.30
CA GLY A 438 8.43 13.38 6.51
C GLY A 438 7.05 12.73 6.58
N LYS A 439 6.50 12.56 7.79
CA LYS A 439 5.19 11.95 8.03
C LYS A 439 4.03 12.74 7.37
N ASN A 440 4.11 14.06 7.37
CA ASN A 440 3.06 14.95 6.85
C ASN A 440 3.50 15.70 5.57
N LYS A 441 4.39 15.10 4.78
CA LYS A 441 5.03 15.74 3.61
C LYS A 441 4.02 16.36 2.65
N LYS A 442 3.00 15.60 2.22
CA LYS A 442 1.96 16.09 1.28
C LYS A 442 1.22 17.31 1.83
N THR A 443 0.78 17.25 3.09
CA THR A 443 0.03 18.32 3.75
C THR A 443 0.88 19.58 3.93
N ILE A 444 2.12 19.42 4.39
CA ILE A 444 3.05 20.55 4.58
C ILE A 444 3.43 21.15 3.23
N ASP A 445 3.77 20.37 2.21
CA ASP A 445 4.12 20.88 0.88
C ASP A 445 2.94 21.62 0.22
N ARG A 446 1.70 21.16 0.44
CA ARG A 446 0.48 21.89 0.04
C ARG A 446 0.42 23.28 0.71
N MET A 447 0.58 23.33 2.03
CA MET A 447 0.59 24.60 2.78
C MET A 447 1.77 25.50 2.40
N VAL A 448 2.95 24.94 2.15
CA VAL A 448 4.15 25.68 1.69
C VAL A 448 3.85 26.38 0.37
N ARG A 449 3.28 25.67 -0.62
CA ARG A 449 2.90 26.27 -1.91
C ARG A 449 1.92 27.43 -1.72
N GLN A 450 0.92 27.26 -0.85
CA GLN A 450 -0.05 28.30 -0.53
C GLN A 450 0.62 29.53 0.10
N TYR A 451 1.46 29.34 1.12
CA TYR A 451 2.17 30.44 1.77
C TYR A 451 3.16 31.14 0.83
N SER A 452 3.86 30.40 -0.04
CA SER A 452 4.75 30.99 -1.03
C SER A 452 3.98 31.88 -2.02
N ALA A 453 2.84 31.41 -2.53
CA ALA A 453 1.97 32.20 -3.41
C ALA A 453 1.43 33.47 -2.71
N TYR A 454 1.03 33.34 -1.45
CA TYR A 454 0.59 34.47 -0.63
C TYR A 454 1.70 35.52 -0.44
N MET A 455 2.92 35.09 -0.10
CA MET A 455 4.06 36.00 0.12
C MET A 455 4.45 36.73 -1.17
N GLU A 456 4.40 36.06 -2.33
CA GLU A 456 4.63 36.71 -3.63
C GLU A 456 3.54 37.74 -3.93
N ARG A 457 2.25 37.42 -3.69
CA ARG A 457 1.16 38.39 -3.87
C ARG A 457 1.32 39.62 -2.98
N LYS A 458 1.66 39.43 -1.70
CA LYS A 458 1.90 40.52 -0.74
C LYS A 458 3.09 41.39 -1.17
N LYS A 459 4.13 40.77 -1.73
CA LYS A 459 5.29 41.48 -2.32
C LYS A 459 4.88 42.31 -3.54
N SER A 460 4.05 41.76 -4.42
CA SER A 460 3.49 42.49 -5.57
C SER A 460 2.57 43.64 -5.18
N GLN A 461 1.78 43.49 -4.11
CA GLN A 461 0.90 44.56 -3.61
C GLN A 461 1.66 45.69 -2.92
N LYS A 462 2.78 45.39 -2.25
CA LYS A 462 3.64 46.40 -1.61
C LYS A 462 4.53 47.13 -2.61
N ALA A 463 4.79 46.55 -3.78
CA ALA A 463 5.49 47.26 -4.83
C ALA A 463 4.64 48.48 -5.21
N PRO A 464 5.21 49.72 -5.21
CA PRO A 464 4.47 50.87 -5.69
C PRO A 464 3.98 50.53 -7.08
N PRO A 465 2.70 50.85 -7.42
CA PRO A 465 2.20 50.59 -8.76
C PRO A 465 3.23 51.17 -9.73
N PRO A 466 3.67 50.40 -10.75
CA PRO A 466 4.66 50.89 -11.70
C PRO A 466 4.16 52.26 -12.10
N LYS A 467 5.00 53.29 -11.91
CA LYS A 467 4.69 54.64 -12.38
C LYS A 467 4.51 54.46 -13.88
N MET A 468 3.28 54.23 -14.30
CA MET A 468 2.92 54.29 -15.71
C MET A 468 3.40 55.68 -16.05
N LYS A 469 4.40 55.75 -16.92
CA LYS A 469 4.71 57.00 -17.59
C LYS A 469 3.38 57.30 -18.25
N VAL A 470 2.58 58.13 -17.59
CA VAL A 470 1.52 58.86 -18.23
C VAL A 470 2.32 59.76 -19.13
N GLU A 471 2.70 59.21 -20.29
CA GLU A 471 2.91 59.99 -21.48
C GLU A 471 1.57 60.69 -21.62
N ARG A 472 1.52 61.86 -21.00
CA ARG A 472 0.44 62.80 -21.07
C ARG A 472 0.50 63.28 -22.51
N VAL A 473 0.07 62.43 -23.42
CA VAL A 473 -0.30 62.81 -24.76
C VAL A 473 -1.27 63.96 -24.53
N GLU A 474 -0.89 65.14 -24.99
CA GLU A 474 -1.65 66.37 -24.86
C GLU A 474 -2.94 66.25 -25.69
N ILE A 475 -3.88 65.42 -25.24
CA ILE A 475 -5.21 65.26 -25.83
C ILE A 475 -6.09 66.50 -25.54
N SER A 476 -5.54 67.50 -24.84
CA SER A 476 -6.20 68.77 -24.53
C SER A 476 -6.12 69.79 -25.67
N LEU A 477 -5.42 69.52 -26.78
CA LEU A 477 -5.33 70.42 -27.93
C LEU A 477 -5.94 69.87 -29.23
N LEU A 478 -6.48 68.65 -29.21
CA LEU A 478 -7.17 68.07 -30.36
C LEU A 478 -8.66 68.39 -30.31
N SER A 479 -9.18 68.83 -31.46
CA SER A 479 -10.58 69.18 -31.68
C SER A 479 -11.51 68.01 -31.34
N GLU A 480 -12.77 68.28 -30.95
CA GLU A 480 -13.72 67.21 -30.58
C GLU A 480 -13.93 66.20 -31.72
N ASP A 481 -13.75 66.61 -32.98
CA ASP A 481 -13.92 65.76 -34.15
C ASP A 481 -12.75 64.77 -34.34
N GLU A 482 -11.53 65.07 -33.87
CA GLU A 482 -10.36 64.17 -34.00
C GLU A 482 -10.25 63.16 -32.84
N LYS A 483 -11.03 63.34 -31.77
CA LYS A 483 -11.04 62.44 -30.61
C LYS A 483 -11.75 61.11 -30.87
N GLU A 484 -12.74 61.10 -31.77
CA GLU A 484 -13.50 59.88 -32.05
C GLU A 484 -12.68 58.87 -32.87
N ASP A 485 -11.81 59.33 -33.79
CA ASP A 485 -10.98 58.45 -34.62
C ASP A 485 -9.90 57.73 -33.81
N ILE A 486 -9.28 58.41 -32.83
CA ILE A 486 -8.21 57.82 -32.00
C ILE A 486 -8.77 56.75 -31.04
N ILE A 487 -9.99 56.93 -30.52
CA ILE A 487 -10.65 55.95 -29.65
C ILE A 487 -11.03 54.70 -30.47
N GLY A 488 -11.49 54.88 -31.71
CA GLY A 488 -11.76 53.79 -32.64
C GLY A 488 -10.51 52.96 -32.98
N GLU A 489 -9.39 53.64 -33.25
CA GLU A 489 -8.15 52.98 -33.66
C GLU A 489 -7.49 52.21 -32.49
N ALA A 490 -7.52 52.77 -31.27
CA ALA A 490 -7.03 52.08 -30.07
C ALA A 490 -7.89 50.85 -29.69
N TYR A 491 -9.20 50.90 -29.95
CA TYR A 491 -10.10 49.77 -29.74
C TYR A 491 -9.85 48.66 -30.78
N ASN A 492 -9.68 49.02 -32.05
CA ASN A 492 -9.39 48.06 -33.13
C ASN A 492 -8.00 47.42 -32.98
N LYS A 493 -7.00 48.17 -32.51
CA LYS A 493 -5.64 47.63 -32.27
C LYS A 493 -5.62 46.60 -31.13
N ARG A 494 -6.38 46.82 -30.04
CA ARG A 494 -6.52 45.79 -28.98
C ARG A 494 -7.24 44.54 -29.46
N LYS A 495 -8.23 44.70 -30.35
CA LYS A 495 -8.97 43.57 -30.92
C LYS A 495 -8.11 42.75 -31.91
N ALA A 496 -7.18 43.40 -32.61
CA ALA A 496 -6.22 42.71 -33.48
C ALA A 496 -5.15 41.94 -32.68
N GLU A 497 -4.59 42.53 -31.62
CA GLU A 497 -3.60 41.83 -30.76
C GLU A 497 -4.20 40.67 -29.96
N GLU A 498 -5.50 40.67 -29.68
CA GLU A 498 -6.18 39.55 -29.04
C GLU A 498 -6.34 38.35 -29.99
N HIS A 499 -6.39 38.60 -31.30
CA HIS A 499 -6.52 37.56 -32.34
C HIS A 499 -5.19 36.92 -32.76
N GLU A 500 -4.05 37.57 -32.49
CA GLU A 500 -2.71 37.04 -32.76
C GLU A 500 -2.05 36.33 -31.56
N ARG A 501 -2.74 36.20 -30.42
CA ARG A 501 -2.20 35.40 -29.31
C ARG A 501 -2.04 33.95 -29.78
N PRO A 502 -0.82 33.40 -29.79
CA PRO A 502 -0.59 32.04 -30.24
C PRO A 502 -1.44 31.09 -29.40
N ILE A 503 -2.30 30.33 -30.08
CA ILE A 503 -3.15 29.32 -29.47
C ILE A 503 -2.25 28.45 -28.60
N SER A 504 -2.45 28.52 -27.29
CA SER A 504 -1.67 27.74 -26.33
C SER A 504 -1.69 26.28 -26.76
N LEU A 505 -0.51 25.64 -26.79
CA LEU A 505 -0.32 24.21 -27.08
C LEU A 505 -1.33 23.34 -26.30
N GLU A 506 -1.72 23.78 -25.12
CA GLU A 506 -2.68 23.12 -24.23
C GLU A 506 -4.12 23.09 -24.80
N SER A 507 -4.53 24.12 -25.54
CA SER A 507 -5.81 24.18 -26.26
C SER A 507 -5.84 23.18 -27.43
N LEU A 508 -4.73 23.07 -28.17
CA LEU A 508 -4.58 22.09 -29.24
C LEU A 508 -4.63 20.63 -28.74
N TYR A 509 -4.11 20.37 -27.53
CA TYR A 509 -4.21 19.05 -26.90
C TYR A 509 -5.63 18.74 -26.39
N ALA A 510 -6.36 19.74 -25.88
CA ALA A 510 -7.75 19.57 -25.44
C ALA A 510 -8.70 19.28 -26.63
N GLU A 511 -8.51 19.96 -27.76
CA GLU A 511 -9.27 19.74 -28.99
C GLU A 511 -9.02 18.33 -29.56
N LYS A 512 -7.76 17.86 -29.53
CA LYS A 512 -7.40 16.52 -30.01
C LYS A 512 -8.04 15.42 -29.18
N ARG A 513 -8.21 15.62 -27.86
CA ARG A 513 -8.92 14.67 -26.97
C ARG A 513 -10.43 14.58 -27.26
N ARG A 514 -11.07 15.69 -27.64
CA ARG A 514 -12.51 15.68 -27.99
C ARG A 514 -12.79 14.95 -29.31
N LYS A 515 -11.88 15.04 -30.28
CA LYS A 515 -12.05 14.36 -31.58
C LYS A 515 -11.83 12.84 -31.51
N THR A 516 -11.06 12.36 -30.53
CA THR A 516 -10.86 10.91 -30.31
C THR A 516 -11.95 10.25 -29.47
N SER A 517 -12.86 11.01 -28.85
CA SER A 517 -13.99 10.46 -28.08
C SER A 517 -15.31 10.41 -28.87
N ALA A 518 -15.28 10.83 -30.15
CA ALA A 518 -16.46 10.90 -31.02
C ALA A 518 -16.37 9.96 -32.25
N SER A 519 -15.43 9.00 -32.23
CA SER A 519 -15.34 7.85 -33.12
C SER A 519 -15.11 6.62 -32.26
#